data_AF-A0AAD8IXR8-F1
#
_entry.id   AF-A0AAD8IXR8-F1
#
_cell.length_a   1.000
_cell.length_b   1.000
_cell.length_c   1.000
_cell.angle_alpha   90.00
_cell.angle_beta   90.00
_cell.angle_gamma   90.00
#
_symmetry.space_group_name_H-M   'P 1'
#
loop_
_entity.id
_entity.type
_entity.pdbx_description
1 polymer ?
#
loop_
_entity_poly.entity_id
_entity_poly.type
_entity_poly.pdbx_seq_one_letter_code
_entity_poly.pdbx_strand_id
1 'polypeptide(L)'
;MTCAINIADNEQLDKLNPYTDSFLIQDIPHKIELKGYQSPFFRRVSKVGENQIRGGIQNGTLKSYPFRGLLVNNFEEMEPWYFKQLKKQYSNAWGIGPVSLCHKEISHKIDRGQKASIDSNHCLNWLDSMKLGSVIYACFGSLSCIISYQLVEIDLGLEYSNQPFIWVIRNTGYSAEIGRWLDTNKFEMRLHYFYTSLSSQEVIVKSDRVKNVVEELMNGEKAGEMKRKARELGELENKALEEGGSSHSNITKFIQDVMHIMKDEQAKQMPCKKVKWKSSLT
;
A
#
# COMPACT_ATOMS: atom_id res chain seq x y z
N MET A 1 9.87 -1.89 -2.79
CA MET A 1 10.67 -1.51 -1.59
C MET A 1 12.06 -0.98 -1.96
N THR A 2 12.83 -1.68 -2.80
CA THR A 2 14.17 -1.24 -3.26
C THR A 2 14.19 0.14 -3.89
N CYS A 3 13.19 0.48 -4.73
CA CYS A 3 13.07 1.82 -5.30
C CYS A 3 12.96 2.91 -4.22
N ALA A 4 12.17 2.68 -3.16
CA ALA A 4 12.03 3.64 -2.08
C ALA A 4 13.33 3.81 -1.27
N ILE A 5 14.12 2.74 -1.12
CA ILE A 5 15.45 2.79 -0.49
C ILE A 5 16.42 3.60 -1.37
N ASN A 6 16.50 3.29 -2.67
CA ASN A 6 17.36 4.01 -3.61
C ASN A 6 16.98 5.50 -3.69
N ILE A 7 15.68 5.81 -3.69
CA ILE A 7 15.20 7.19 -3.66
C ILE A 7 15.50 7.84 -2.30
N ALA A 8 15.38 7.15 -1.17
CA ALA A 8 15.70 7.74 0.13
C ALA A 8 17.20 8.08 0.27
N ASP A 9 18.08 7.21 -0.22
CA ASP A 9 19.54 7.35 -0.07
C ASP A 9 20.19 8.31 -1.08
N ASN A 10 19.46 8.80 -2.08
CA ASN A 10 20.03 9.65 -3.12
C ASN A 10 20.06 11.14 -2.72
N GLU A 11 21.12 11.57 -2.06
CA GLU A 11 21.31 12.98 -1.62
C GLU A 11 21.24 14.00 -2.77
N GLN A 12 21.50 13.59 -4.02
CA GLN A 12 21.42 14.51 -5.17
C GLN A 12 19.98 14.98 -5.41
N LEU A 13 18.98 14.18 -5.04
CA LEU A 13 17.58 14.54 -5.18
C LEU A 13 17.15 15.68 -4.25
N ASP A 14 17.94 16.04 -3.23
CA ASP A 14 17.61 17.15 -2.33
C ASP A 14 17.73 18.52 -2.99
N LYS A 15 18.50 18.59 -4.09
CA LYS A 15 18.77 19.80 -4.88
C LYS A 15 17.72 20.04 -5.98
N LEU A 16 16.81 19.09 -6.21
CA LEU A 16 15.80 19.20 -7.26
C LEU A 16 14.63 20.09 -6.83
N ASN A 17 14.11 20.87 -7.77
CA ASN A 17 12.84 21.56 -7.62
C ASN A 17 11.69 20.54 -7.76
N PRO A 18 10.86 20.36 -6.73
CA PRO A 18 9.81 19.34 -6.75
C PRO A 18 8.74 19.59 -7.82
N TYR A 19 8.55 20.83 -8.29
CA TYR A 19 7.48 21.17 -9.21
C TYR A 19 7.87 21.06 -10.68
N THR A 20 9.15 21.25 -11.00
CA THR A 20 9.63 21.32 -12.38
C THR A 20 10.50 20.14 -12.76
N ASP A 21 11.28 19.63 -11.81
CA ASP A 21 12.37 18.74 -12.14
C ASP A 21 11.90 17.29 -12.17
N SER A 22 12.58 16.50 -13.00
CA SER A 22 12.36 15.07 -13.16
C SER A 22 13.66 14.35 -12.89
N PHE A 23 13.58 13.11 -12.40
CA PHE A 23 14.75 12.29 -12.12
C PHE A 23 14.49 10.83 -12.45
N LEU A 24 15.55 10.13 -12.85
CA LEU A 24 15.53 8.68 -13.04
C LEU A 24 15.85 7.98 -11.72
N ILE A 25 15.11 6.93 -11.40
CA ILE A 25 15.50 6.01 -10.32
C ILE A 25 16.75 5.25 -10.80
N GLN A 26 17.85 5.44 -10.08
CA GLN A 26 19.11 4.75 -10.35
C GLN A 26 19.13 3.34 -9.74
N ASP A 27 20.05 2.51 -10.23
CA ASP A 27 20.34 1.17 -9.71
C ASP A 27 19.14 0.20 -9.69
N ILE A 28 18.27 0.31 -10.70
CA ILE A 28 17.15 -0.61 -10.96
C ILE A 28 17.13 -1.00 -12.45
N PRO A 29 16.55 -2.16 -12.83
CA PRO A 29 16.61 -2.63 -14.22
C PRO A 29 15.58 -1.94 -15.11
N HIS A 30 14.62 -1.24 -14.51
CA HIS A 30 13.55 -0.53 -15.20
C HIS A 30 13.91 0.96 -15.29
N LYS A 31 13.74 1.55 -16.47
CA LYS A 31 13.87 2.99 -16.64
C LYS A 31 12.61 3.69 -16.13
N ILE A 32 12.64 4.09 -14.85
CA ILE A 32 11.53 4.79 -14.20
C ILE A 32 11.94 6.25 -13.99
N GLU A 33 11.20 7.17 -14.60
CA GLU A 33 11.33 8.60 -14.40
C GLU A 33 10.20 9.10 -13.49
N LEU A 34 10.55 9.88 -12.47
CA LEU A 34 9.62 10.50 -11.56
C LEU A 34 9.76 12.02 -11.62
N LYS A 35 8.64 12.73 -11.50
CA LYS A 35 8.64 14.16 -11.18
C LYS A 35 9.00 14.37 -9.72
N GLY A 36 9.63 15.49 -9.39
CA GLY A 36 10.04 15.79 -8.02
C GLY A 36 8.88 15.70 -7.00
N TYR A 37 7.67 16.11 -7.36
CA TYR A 37 6.47 16.03 -6.51
C TYR A 37 5.96 14.60 -6.31
N GLN A 38 6.37 13.65 -7.15
CA GLN A 38 6.10 12.21 -7.02
C GLN A 38 7.10 11.52 -6.09
N SER A 39 8.08 12.24 -5.55
CA SER A 39 9.04 11.70 -4.59
C SER A 39 8.34 11.18 -3.32
N PRO A 40 8.77 10.04 -2.73
CA PRO A 40 8.13 9.43 -1.58
C PRO A 40 7.89 10.39 -0.42
N PHE A 41 6.76 10.21 0.25
CA PHE A 41 6.27 11.06 1.34
C PHE A 41 7.34 11.36 2.42
N PHE A 42 8.13 10.35 2.81
CA PHE A 42 9.16 10.49 3.84
C PHE A 42 10.26 11.53 3.51
N ARG A 43 10.54 11.79 2.22
CA ARG A 43 11.47 12.85 1.80
C ARG A 43 10.81 14.24 1.75
N ARG A 44 9.49 14.30 1.52
CA ARG A 44 8.74 15.57 1.52
C ARG A 44 8.51 16.09 2.95
N VAL A 45 8.34 15.19 3.92
CA VAL A 45 8.11 15.57 5.33
C VAL A 45 9.38 16.03 6.04
N SER A 46 10.56 15.50 5.71
CA SER A 46 11.83 15.98 6.29
C SER A 46 12.16 17.44 5.96
N LYS A 47 11.44 18.08 5.01
CA LYS A 47 11.50 19.52 4.73
C LYS A 47 10.41 20.35 5.43
N VAL A 48 9.37 19.73 6.01
CA VAL A 48 8.23 20.40 6.66
C VAL A 48 8.23 20.06 8.15
N GLY A 49 9.07 20.75 8.91
CA GLY A 49 8.99 20.86 10.38
C GLY A 49 9.23 19.57 11.18
N GLU A 50 10.29 19.57 11.99
CA GLU A 50 10.66 18.50 12.96
C GLU A 50 9.60 18.15 14.02
N ASN A 51 8.41 18.74 13.99
CA ASN A 51 7.39 18.54 15.00
C ASN A 51 6.14 17.93 14.37
N GLN A 52 5.85 16.66 14.73
CA GLN A 52 4.55 15.97 14.65
C GLN A 52 4.35 14.82 13.65
N ILE A 53 5.35 13.96 13.41
CA ILE A 53 5.05 12.54 13.13
C ILE A 53 5.67 11.68 14.23
N ARG A 54 4.88 11.40 15.27
CA ARG A 54 5.14 10.34 16.24
C ARG A 54 5.14 8.99 15.51
N GLY A 55 6.33 8.50 15.14
CA GLY A 55 6.45 7.19 14.51
C GLY A 55 7.80 6.89 13.84
N GLY A 56 8.92 7.29 14.43
CA GLY A 56 10.16 6.49 14.35
C GLY A 56 10.85 6.29 13.00
N ILE A 57 10.71 7.18 12.02
CA ILE A 57 11.69 7.26 10.93
C ILE A 57 12.40 8.59 11.08
N GLN A 58 13.32 8.65 12.05
CA GLN A 58 14.40 9.63 12.00
C GLN A 58 15.15 9.44 10.68
N ASN A 59 15.75 10.50 10.15
CA ASN A 59 16.47 10.62 8.87
C ASN A 59 17.56 9.56 8.55
N GLY A 60 17.64 8.44 9.27
CA GLY A 60 18.46 7.28 8.95
C GLY A 60 17.80 6.36 7.91
N THR A 61 18.59 5.96 6.92
CA THR A 61 18.27 4.85 6.01
C THR A 61 17.89 3.60 6.81
N LEU A 62 17.07 2.68 6.27
CA LEU A 62 16.89 1.33 6.83
C LEU A 62 18.22 0.66 7.25
N LYS A 63 19.33 0.97 6.56
CA LYS A 63 20.69 0.50 6.88
C LYS A 63 21.22 0.94 8.26
N SER A 64 20.73 2.04 8.83
CA SER A 64 21.21 2.56 10.13
C SER A 64 20.52 1.91 11.32
N TYR A 65 19.41 1.20 11.12
CA TYR A 65 18.69 0.55 12.19
C TYR A 65 19.26 -0.85 12.44
N PRO A 66 19.63 -1.20 13.69
CA PRO A 66 20.15 -2.51 14.02
C PRO A 66 19.02 -3.54 14.07
N PHE A 67 18.48 -3.92 12.91
CA PHE A 67 17.52 -5.02 12.80
C PHE A 67 18.21 -6.32 12.37
N ARG A 68 17.77 -7.45 12.94
CA ARG A 68 18.32 -8.78 12.63
C ARG A 68 17.76 -9.39 11.35
N GLY A 69 16.65 -8.86 10.83
CA GLY A 69 16.07 -9.25 9.56
C GLY A 69 14.86 -8.40 9.18
N LEU A 70 14.42 -8.56 7.94
CA LEU A 70 13.36 -7.78 7.31
C LEU A 70 12.21 -8.69 6.88
N LEU A 71 11.02 -8.45 7.44
CA LEU A 71 9.79 -9.07 6.98
C LEU A 71 9.13 -8.16 5.95
N VAL A 72 8.89 -8.70 4.76
CA VAL A 72 8.27 -7.98 3.66
C VAL A 72 6.89 -8.59 3.42
N ASN A 73 5.83 -7.78 3.57
CA ASN A 73 4.49 -8.15 3.14
C ASN A 73 4.38 -8.05 1.60
N ASN A 74 5.13 -8.91 0.92
CA ASN A 74 5.12 -9.16 -0.51
C ASN A 74 5.63 -10.60 -0.73
N PHE A 75 5.50 -11.14 -1.94
CA PHE A 75 5.97 -12.47 -2.33
C PHE A 75 6.99 -12.37 -3.47
N GLU A 76 7.89 -13.35 -3.55
CA GLU A 76 9.10 -13.22 -4.38
C GLU A 76 8.80 -13.18 -5.88
N GLU A 77 7.79 -13.92 -6.32
CA GLU A 77 7.36 -14.05 -7.70
C GLU A 77 6.81 -12.73 -8.26
N MET A 78 6.29 -11.84 -7.42
CA MET A 78 5.78 -10.53 -7.84
C MET A 78 6.91 -9.61 -8.32
N GLU A 79 8.06 -9.67 -7.64
CA GLU A 79 9.15 -8.70 -7.79
C GLU A 79 10.54 -9.40 -7.71
N PRO A 80 10.83 -10.39 -8.57
CA PRO A 80 11.95 -11.33 -8.35
C PRO A 80 13.30 -10.62 -8.37
N TRP A 81 13.49 -9.66 -9.27
CA TRP A 81 14.73 -8.88 -9.33
C TRP A 81 14.93 -8.06 -8.05
N TYR A 82 13.88 -7.42 -7.55
CA TYR A 82 13.95 -6.57 -6.37
C TYR A 82 14.20 -7.38 -5.10
N PHE A 83 13.54 -8.54 -4.95
CA PHE A 83 13.82 -9.47 -3.85
C PHE A 83 15.26 -10.00 -3.88
N LYS A 84 15.79 -10.32 -5.07
CA LYS A 84 17.19 -10.71 -5.22
C LYS A 84 18.14 -9.62 -4.71
N GLN A 85 17.86 -8.34 -4.97
CA GLN A 85 18.70 -7.26 -4.43
C GLN A 85 18.52 -7.05 -2.94
N LEU A 86 17.29 -7.13 -2.42
CA LEU A 86 17.04 -7.06 -0.97
C LEU A 86 17.83 -8.15 -0.22
N LYS A 87 17.86 -9.39 -0.73
CA LYS A 87 18.62 -10.50 -0.13
C LYS A 87 20.14 -10.36 -0.24
N LYS A 88 20.66 -9.52 -1.16
CA LYS A 88 22.09 -9.17 -1.17
C LYS A 88 22.42 -8.09 -0.15
N GLN A 89 21.51 -7.15 0.04
CA GLN A 89 21.69 -6.02 0.93
C GLN A 89 21.46 -6.42 2.40
N TYR A 90 20.54 -7.35 2.64
CA TYR A 90 20.18 -7.82 3.96
C TYR A 90 20.36 -9.33 4.00
N SER A 91 21.17 -9.82 4.95
CA SER A 91 21.40 -11.25 5.16
C SER A 91 20.10 -12.02 5.41
N ASN A 92 19.12 -11.35 6.01
CA ASN A 92 17.85 -11.90 6.43
C ASN A 92 16.70 -11.03 5.91
N ALA A 93 16.13 -11.40 4.76
CA ALA A 93 14.95 -10.75 4.19
C ALA A 93 13.96 -11.81 3.69
N TRP A 94 12.75 -11.79 4.24
CA TRP A 94 11.71 -12.79 3.97
C TRP A 94 10.47 -12.12 3.39
N GLY A 95 10.11 -12.50 2.15
CA GLY A 95 8.80 -12.19 1.59
C GLY A 95 7.79 -13.18 2.16
N ILE A 96 6.83 -12.68 2.95
CA ILE A 96 5.80 -13.50 3.64
C ILE A 96 4.38 -13.15 3.19
N GLY A 97 4.25 -12.31 2.15
CA GLY A 97 2.98 -11.77 1.72
C GLY A 97 2.25 -12.65 0.70
N PRO A 98 1.04 -12.23 0.30
CA PRO A 98 0.26 -11.18 0.95
C PRO A 98 -0.39 -11.66 2.26
N VAL A 99 -0.08 -10.99 3.38
CA VAL A 99 -0.57 -11.40 4.72
C VAL A 99 -2.09 -11.19 4.90
N SER A 100 -2.73 -10.47 3.97
CA SER A 100 -4.19 -10.33 3.92
C SER A 100 -4.90 -11.65 3.63
N LEU A 101 -4.23 -12.61 3.01
CA LEU A 101 -4.80 -13.91 2.62
C LEU A 101 -4.60 -15.02 3.67
N CYS A 102 -3.89 -14.75 4.77
CA CYS A 102 -3.63 -15.75 5.82
C CYS A 102 -4.91 -16.28 6.49
N HIS A 103 -5.96 -15.45 6.57
CA HIS A 103 -7.27 -15.90 7.03
C HIS A 103 -8.08 -16.31 5.81
N LYS A 104 -8.43 -17.59 5.70
CA LYS A 104 -9.22 -18.11 4.56
C LYS A 104 -10.73 -17.89 4.77
N GLU A 105 -11.19 -17.98 6.01
CA GLU A 105 -12.61 -17.79 6.31
C GLU A 105 -13.04 -16.32 6.27
N ILE A 106 -14.23 -16.10 5.72
CA ILE A 106 -14.84 -14.78 5.51
C ILE A 106 -15.14 -14.09 6.85
N SER A 107 -15.56 -14.84 7.88
CA SER A 107 -15.83 -14.34 9.24
C SER A 107 -14.67 -13.51 9.79
N HIS A 108 -13.45 -14.06 9.74
CA HIS A 108 -12.23 -13.39 10.20
C HIS A 108 -11.79 -12.20 9.32
N LYS A 109 -12.34 -12.05 8.12
CA LYS A 109 -12.08 -10.92 7.22
C LYS A 109 -13.04 -9.75 7.46
N ILE A 110 -14.30 -10.04 7.78
CA ILE A 110 -15.38 -9.04 7.91
C ILE A 110 -15.18 -8.12 9.11
N ASP A 111 -14.53 -8.57 10.18
CA ASP A 111 -14.33 -7.78 11.41
C ASP A 111 -13.26 -6.68 11.27
N ARG A 112 -12.66 -6.51 10.09
CA ARG A 112 -11.67 -5.44 9.83
C ARG A 112 -12.37 -4.16 9.35
N GLY A 113 -12.60 -3.23 10.26
CA GLY A 113 -13.07 -1.87 9.94
C GLY A 113 -14.40 -1.51 10.59
N GLN A 114 -14.97 -0.38 10.17
CA GLN A 114 -16.31 0.05 10.61
C GLN A 114 -17.38 -0.59 9.71
N LYS A 115 -18.55 -0.87 10.31
CA LYS A 115 -19.70 -1.38 9.56
C LYS A 115 -20.15 -0.35 8.52
N ALA A 116 -20.32 -0.79 7.27
CA ALA A 116 -20.85 0.06 6.21
C ALA A 116 -22.29 0.51 6.52
N SER A 117 -22.67 1.69 6.02
CA SER A 117 -24.06 2.18 6.10
C SER A 117 -25.01 1.41 5.20
N ILE A 118 -24.50 0.78 4.14
CA ILE A 118 -25.26 -0.03 3.19
C ILE A 118 -25.18 -1.51 3.60
N ASP A 119 -26.30 -2.21 3.51
CA ASP A 119 -26.38 -3.64 3.77
C ASP A 119 -25.58 -4.45 2.74
N SER A 120 -24.79 -5.43 3.22
CA SER A 120 -23.93 -6.22 2.35
C SER A 120 -24.72 -7.10 1.37
N ASN A 121 -25.87 -7.63 1.78
CA ASN A 121 -26.67 -8.50 0.90
C ASN A 121 -27.29 -7.70 -0.23
N HIS A 122 -27.66 -6.43 0.02
CA HIS A 122 -28.11 -5.54 -1.03
C HIS A 122 -27.05 -5.35 -2.13
N CYS A 123 -25.80 -5.06 -1.75
CA CYS A 123 -24.70 -4.93 -2.71
C CYS A 123 -24.42 -6.23 -3.48
N LEU A 124 -24.44 -7.38 -2.79
CA LEU A 124 -24.19 -8.67 -3.41
C LEU A 124 -25.28 -9.03 -4.43
N ASN A 125 -26.56 -8.87 -4.06
CA ASN A 125 -27.67 -9.12 -4.97
C ASN A 125 -27.62 -8.22 -6.22
N TRP A 126 -27.21 -6.96 -6.05
CA TRP A 126 -27.02 -6.04 -7.18
C TRP A 126 -25.85 -6.49 -8.08
N LEU A 127 -24.72 -6.90 -7.49
CA LEU A 127 -23.58 -7.45 -8.23
C LEU A 127 -23.94 -8.71 -9.02
N ASP A 128 -24.75 -9.61 -8.45
CA ASP A 128 -25.21 -10.84 -9.10
C ASP A 128 -26.05 -10.56 -10.37
N SER A 129 -26.69 -9.38 -10.45
CA SER A 129 -27.43 -8.95 -11.63
C SER A 129 -26.56 -8.36 -12.75
N MET A 130 -25.28 -8.11 -12.49
CA MET A 130 -24.36 -7.44 -13.42
C MET A 130 -23.56 -8.45 -14.25
N LYS A 131 -23.06 -7.99 -15.41
CA LYS A 131 -22.18 -8.81 -16.25
C LYS A 131 -20.81 -8.99 -15.59
N LEU A 132 -20.17 -10.13 -15.80
CA LEU A 132 -18.86 -10.40 -15.23
C LEU A 132 -17.82 -9.36 -15.70
N GLY A 133 -17.13 -8.73 -14.74
CA GLY A 133 -16.08 -7.76 -15.04
C GLY A 133 -16.59 -6.44 -15.64
N SER A 134 -17.87 -6.10 -15.42
CA SER A 134 -18.49 -4.85 -15.88
C SER A 134 -18.67 -3.79 -14.81
N VAL A 135 -18.34 -4.07 -13.55
CA VAL A 135 -18.55 -3.16 -12.42
C VAL A 135 -17.23 -2.57 -11.94
N ILE A 136 -17.17 -1.26 -11.73
CA ILE A 136 -16.07 -0.55 -11.09
C ILE A 136 -16.23 -0.58 -9.57
N TYR A 137 -15.16 -0.90 -8.86
CA TYR A 137 -15.08 -0.67 -7.42
C TYR A 137 -14.12 0.49 -7.14
N ALA A 138 -14.62 1.56 -6.56
CA ALA A 138 -13.85 2.73 -6.16
C ALA A 138 -13.78 2.80 -4.63
N CYS A 139 -12.57 2.82 -4.07
CA CYS A 139 -12.34 2.98 -2.65
C CYS A 139 -10.94 3.55 -2.41
N PHE A 140 -10.85 4.60 -1.59
CA PHE A 140 -9.59 5.29 -1.30
C PHE A 140 -9.02 4.93 0.09
N GLY A 141 -9.67 4.01 0.81
CA GLY A 141 -9.27 3.60 2.15
C GLY A 141 -9.53 4.66 3.23
N SER A 142 -9.37 4.26 4.49
CA SER A 142 -9.69 5.10 5.66
C SER A 142 -8.64 6.17 5.97
N LEU A 143 -7.40 6.00 5.48
CA LEU A 143 -6.32 6.97 5.66
C LEU A 143 -6.38 8.13 4.66
N SER A 144 -7.21 8.03 3.62
CA SER A 144 -7.35 9.10 2.63
C SER A 144 -8.23 10.23 3.17
N CYS A 145 -7.75 11.46 2.97
CA CYS A 145 -8.51 12.68 3.22
C CYS A 145 -8.84 13.31 1.87
N ILE A 146 -10.07 13.08 1.40
CA ILE A 146 -10.57 13.64 0.14
C ILE A 146 -11.45 14.83 0.46
N ILE A 147 -11.06 16.00 -0.05
CA ILE A 147 -11.83 17.23 0.04
C ILE A 147 -13.12 17.14 -0.76
N SER A 148 -14.12 17.90 -0.34
CA SER A 148 -15.45 17.95 -0.94
C SER A 148 -15.45 18.14 -2.45
N TYR A 149 -14.62 19.06 -2.95
CA TYR A 149 -14.56 19.36 -4.38
C TYR A 149 -14.04 18.18 -5.20
N GLN A 150 -13.07 17.43 -4.67
CA GLN A 150 -12.55 16.25 -5.33
C GLN A 150 -13.56 15.08 -5.33
N LEU A 151 -14.42 14.96 -4.30
CA LEU A 151 -15.51 13.99 -4.31
C LEU A 151 -16.49 14.27 -5.45
N VAL A 152 -16.88 15.53 -5.64
CA VAL A 152 -17.81 15.92 -6.72
C VAL A 152 -17.22 15.59 -8.10
N GLU A 153 -15.93 15.88 -8.32
CA GLU A 153 -15.29 15.56 -9.60
C GLU A 153 -15.16 14.04 -9.84
N ILE A 154 -14.94 13.25 -8.77
CA ILE A 154 -14.94 11.77 -8.86
C ILE A 154 -16.34 11.26 -9.20
N ASP A 155 -17.35 11.75 -8.51
CA ASP A 155 -18.75 11.38 -8.72
C ASP A 155 -19.19 11.63 -10.16
N LEU A 156 -19.01 12.87 -10.64
CA LEU A 156 -19.32 13.25 -12.02
C LEU A 156 -18.54 12.41 -13.03
N GLY A 157 -17.27 12.13 -12.76
CA GLY A 157 -16.45 11.29 -13.65
C GLY A 157 -16.92 9.84 -13.72
N LEU A 158 -17.36 9.27 -12.59
CA LEU A 158 -17.96 7.93 -12.52
C LEU A 158 -19.31 7.91 -13.24
N GLU A 159 -20.16 8.90 -13.01
CA GLU A 159 -21.47 9.04 -13.67
C GLU A 159 -21.31 9.17 -15.19
N TYR A 160 -20.45 10.09 -15.66
CA TYR A 160 -20.21 10.31 -17.08
C TYR A 160 -19.56 9.14 -17.80
N SER A 161 -18.95 8.20 -17.07
CA SER A 161 -18.39 6.98 -17.66
C SER A 161 -19.45 5.97 -18.11
N ASN A 162 -20.70 6.12 -17.64
CA ASN A 162 -21.78 5.16 -17.84
C ASN A 162 -21.41 3.71 -17.47
N GLN A 163 -20.41 3.52 -16.61
CA GLN A 163 -20.06 2.20 -16.08
C GLN A 163 -20.80 1.97 -14.76
N PRO A 164 -21.39 0.79 -14.52
CA PRO A 164 -21.87 0.42 -13.19
C PRO A 164 -20.73 0.51 -12.17
N PHE A 165 -20.97 1.12 -11.01
CA PHE A 165 -19.94 1.25 -9.99
C PHE A 165 -20.47 1.06 -8.56
N ILE A 166 -19.57 0.61 -7.68
CA ILE A 166 -19.69 0.69 -6.23
C ILE A 166 -18.62 1.66 -5.76
N TRP A 167 -19.02 2.73 -5.09
CA TRP A 167 -18.08 3.71 -4.53
C TRP A 167 -18.21 3.77 -3.01
N VAL A 168 -17.09 3.52 -2.32
CA VAL A 168 -16.99 3.61 -0.86
C VAL A 168 -16.50 5.00 -0.47
N ILE A 169 -17.40 5.77 0.15
CA ILE A 169 -17.13 7.11 0.65
C ILE A 169 -17.09 7.07 2.17
N ARG A 170 -16.05 7.68 2.77
CA ARG A 170 -15.99 7.83 4.24
C ARG A 170 -17.01 8.87 4.66
N ASN A 171 -17.69 8.71 5.78
CA ASN A 171 -18.61 9.73 6.32
C ASN A 171 -17.98 10.47 7.51
N THR A 172 -16.94 11.29 7.27
CA THR A 172 -16.32 12.06 8.36
C THR A 172 -16.01 13.49 7.91
N GLY A 173 -16.72 14.46 8.50
CA GLY A 173 -16.34 15.88 8.43
C GLY A 173 -16.81 16.65 7.20
N TYR A 174 -17.75 16.10 6.42
CA TYR A 174 -18.35 16.85 5.33
C TYR A 174 -19.37 17.87 5.83
N SER A 175 -19.55 18.94 5.06
CA SER A 175 -20.61 19.92 5.37
C SER A 175 -21.99 19.24 5.35
N ALA A 176 -22.95 19.79 6.09
CA ALA A 176 -24.33 19.30 6.10
C ALA A 176 -24.95 19.25 4.69
N GLU A 177 -24.42 20.04 3.75
CA GLU A 177 -24.81 20.04 2.35
C GLU A 177 -24.38 18.77 1.62
N ILE A 178 -23.16 18.28 1.85
CA ILE A 178 -22.67 17.03 1.24
C ILE A 178 -23.37 15.83 1.86
N GLY A 179 -23.66 15.87 3.16
CA GLY A 179 -24.50 14.85 3.80
C GLY A 179 -25.87 14.76 3.11
N ARG A 180 -26.53 15.90 2.88
CA ARG A 180 -27.80 15.95 2.14
C ARG A 180 -27.66 15.49 0.68
N TRP A 181 -26.56 15.85 0.01
CA TRP A 181 -26.29 15.38 -1.36
C TRP A 181 -26.19 13.86 -1.43
N LEU A 182 -25.45 13.23 -0.50
CA LEU A 182 -25.36 11.77 -0.38
C LEU A 182 -26.73 11.12 -0.10
N ASP A 183 -27.57 11.75 0.73
CA ASP A 183 -28.86 11.18 1.15
C ASP A 183 -29.97 11.34 0.10
N THR A 184 -29.91 12.36 -0.76
CA THR A 184 -31.05 12.72 -1.60
C THR A 184 -31.13 11.98 -2.93
N ASN A 185 -30.13 11.17 -3.31
CA ASN A 185 -30.01 10.58 -4.66
C ASN A 185 -30.24 11.62 -5.79
N LYS A 186 -30.08 12.91 -5.50
CA LYS A 186 -30.39 14.03 -6.39
C LYS A 186 -29.09 14.78 -6.66
N PHE A 187 -28.52 14.43 -7.81
CA PHE A 187 -27.26 14.88 -8.38
C PHE A 187 -27.20 16.36 -8.79
N GLU A 188 -28.02 17.23 -8.22
CA GLU A 188 -28.00 18.67 -8.54
C GLU A 188 -27.40 19.48 -7.40
N MET A 189 -26.10 19.38 -7.21
CA MET A 189 -25.38 20.36 -6.40
C MET A 189 -25.08 21.58 -7.27
N ARG A 190 -25.76 22.71 -7.00
CA ARG A 190 -25.53 23.97 -7.72
C ARG A 190 -24.17 24.54 -7.33
N LEU A 191 -23.17 24.15 -8.11
CA LEU A 191 -21.74 24.50 -8.07
C LEU A 191 -21.40 25.99 -7.88
N HIS A 192 -22.35 26.93 -7.96
CA HIS A 192 -22.06 28.35 -8.08
C HIS A 192 -21.52 29.04 -6.81
N TYR A 193 -21.78 28.51 -5.60
CA TYR A 193 -21.44 29.21 -4.35
C TYR A 193 -20.09 28.85 -3.69
N PHE A 194 -19.38 27.82 -4.18
CA PHE A 194 -18.12 27.36 -3.55
C PHE A 194 -16.83 27.90 -4.19
N TYR A 195 -16.90 28.51 -5.38
CA TYR A 195 -15.70 28.86 -6.17
C TYR A 195 -14.88 30.06 -5.66
N THR A 196 -15.37 30.84 -4.69
CA THR A 196 -14.82 32.17 -4.39
C THR A 196 -13.88 32.27 -3.19
N SER A 197 -13.46 31.15 -2.60
CA SER A 197 -12.42 31.21 -1.57
C SER A 197 -11.73 29.86 -1.46
N LEU A 198 -10.54 29.73 -2.04
CA LEU A 198 -9.41 28.93 -1.54
C LEU A 198 -8.21 29.15 -2.46
N SER A 199 -7.42 30.17 -2.11
CA SER A 199 -6.11 30.44 -2.68
C SER A 199 -5.08 29.54 -2.01
N SER A 200 -4.97 28.31 -2.49
CA SER A 200 -3.82 27.42 -2.32
C SER A 200 -3.94 26.39 -3.46
N GLN A 201 -2.90 26.20 -4.26
CA GLN A 201 -2.92 25.28 -5.41
C GLN A 201 -3.12 23.82 -4.95
N GLU A 202 -4.37 23.42 -4.68
CA GLU A 202 -4.76 22.03 -4.54
C GLU A 202 -4.94 21.45 -5.94
N VAL A 203 -4.21 20.37 -6.25
CA VAL A 203 -4.30 19.69 -7.54
C VAL A 203 -5.60 18.88 -7.54
N ILE A 204 -6.63 19.42 -8.21
CA ILE A 204 -7.89 18.74 -8.42
C ILE A 204 -7.83 17.92 -9.72
N VAL A 205 -8.19 16.65 -9.62
CA VAL A 205 -8.44 15.80 -10.79
C VAL A 205 -9.87 16.05 -11.27
N LYS A 206 -10.01 16.54 -12.50
CA LYS A 206 -11.30 16.84 -13.14
C LYS A 206 -12.07 15.59 -13.55
N SER A 207 -13.40 15.69 -13.56
CA SER A 207 -14.33 14.62 -13.92
C SER A 207 -14.04 14.01 -15.30
N ASP A 208 -13.70 14.82 -16.30
CA ASP A 208 -13.29 14.33 -17.63
C ASP A 208 -12.09 13.38 -17.55
N ARG A 209 -11.14 13.66 -16.67
CA ARG A 209 -9.96 12.81 -16.47
C ARG A 209 -10.36 11.49 -15.80
N VAL A 210 -11.23 11.55 -14.80
CA VAL A 210 -11.76 10.35 -14.12
C VAL A 210 -12.52 9.48 -15.11
N LYS A 211 -13.45 10.07 -15.87
CA LYS A 211 -14.23 9.42 -16.93
C LYS A 211 -13.32 8.69 -17.92
N ASN A 212 -12.35 9.40 -18.50
CA ASN A 212 -11.46 8.83 -19.51
C ASN A 212 -10.63 7.66 -18.97
N VAL A 213 -10.18 7.72 -17.71
CA VAL A 213 -9.46 6.62 -17.06
C VAL A 213 -10.37 5.41 -16.84
N VAL A 214 -11.62 5.62 -16.43
CA VAL A 214 -12.61 4.54 -16.27
C VAL A 214 -12.92 3.89 -17.61
N GLU A 215 -13.13 4.69 -18.66
CA GLU A 215 -13.38 4.18 -20.02
C GLU A 215 -12.19 3.37 -20.55
N GLU A 216 -10.96 3.85 -20.39
CA GLU A 216 -9.74 3.13 -20.78
C GLU A 216 -9.55 1.84 -19.98
N LEU A 217 -9.80 1.87 -18.66
CA LEU A 217 -9.69 0.69 -17.80
C LEU A 217 -10.68 -0.41 -18.20
N MET A 218 -11.89 -0.02 -18.61
CA MET A 218 -12.98 -0.96 -18.90
C MET A 218 -12.95 -1.45 -20.33
N ASN A 219 -12.74 -0.54 -21.28
CA ASN A 219 -12.95 -0.74 -22.72
C ASN A 219 -11.75 -0.33 -23.58
N GLY A 220 -10.66 0.15 -22.97
CA GLY A 220 -9.44 0.52 -23.68
C GLY A 220 -8.73 -0.68 -24.31
N GLU A 221 -7.82 -0.40 -25.24
CA GLU A 221 -7.10 -1.42 -26.02
C GLU A 221 -6.38 -2.45 -25.12
N LYS A 222 -5.88 -1.98 -23.97
CA LYS A 222 -5.12 -2.81 -23.01
C LYS A 222 -5.99 -3.41 -21.91
N ALA A 223 -7.28 -3.11 -21.83
CA ALA A 223 -8.14 -3.55 -20.74
C ALA A 223 -8.16 -5.09 -20.59
N GLY A 224 -8.22 -5.83 -21.71
CA GLY A 224 -8.17 -7.28 -21.70
C GLY A 224 -6.84 -7.84 -21.17
N GLU A 225 -5.71 -7.26 -21.61
CA GLU A 225 -4.39 -7.65 -21.14
C GLU A 225 -4.20 -7.35 -19.65
N MET A 226 -4.66 -6.18 -19.18
CA MET A 226 -4.62 -5.80 -17.77
C MET A 226 -5.41 -6.78 -16.90
N LYS A 227 -6.63 -7.15 -17.32
CA LYS A 227 -7.47 -8.15 -16.62
C LYS A 227 -6.80 -9.52 -16.58
N ARG A 228 -6.18 -9.97 -17.67
CA ARG A 228 -5.44 -11.23 -17.72
C ARG A 228 -4.24 -11.22 -16.76
N LYS A 229 -3.39 -10.19 -16.83
CA LYS A 229 -2.23 -10.04 -15.95
C LYS A 229 -2.61 -9.99 -14.47
N ALA A 230 -3.71 -9.32 -14.12
CA ALA A 230 -4.21 -9.27 -12.75
C ALA A 230 -4.62 -10.66 -12.23
N ARG A 231 -5.26 -11.50 -13.07
CA ARG A 231 -5.61 -12.88 -12.71
C ARG A 231 -4.36 -13.74 -12.52
N GLU A 232 -3.40 -13.65 -13.42
CA GLU A 232 -2.13 -14.37 -13.34
C GLU A 232 -1.35 -14.00 -12.05
N LEU A 233 -1.33 -12.72 -11.68
CA LEU A 233 -0.75 -12.28 -10.41
C LEU A 233 -1.48 -12.88 -9.21
N GLY A 234 -2.83 -12.92 -9.23
CA GLY A 234 -3.60 -13.57 -8.17
C GLY A 234 -3.34 -15.08 -8.05
N GLU A 235 -3.10 -15.78 -9.16
CA GLU A 235 -2.69 -17.18 -9.13
C GLU A 235 -1.29 -17.37 -8.53
N LEU A 236 -0.36 -16.47 -8.83
CA LEU A 236 0.99 -16.50 -8.23
C LEU A 236 0.94 -16.21 -6.73
N GLU A 237 0.10 -15.28 -6.27
CA GLU A 237 -0.13 -15.01 -4.84
C GLU A 237 -0.58 -16.27 -4.10
N ASN A 238 -1.56 -17.00 -4.66
CA ASN A 238 -2.05 -18.24 -4.06
C ASN A 238 -0.95 -19.30 -3.98
N LYS A 239 -0.20 -19.52 -5.07
CA LYS A 239 0.92 -20.47 -5.12
C LYS A 239 2.04 -20.12 -4.13
N ALA A 240 2.33 -18.83 -3.95
CA ALA A 240 3.35 -18.39 -3.00
C ALA A 240 2.98 -18.73 -1.54
N LEU A 241 1.68 -18.71 -1.22
CA LEU A 241 1.14 -18.97 0.12
C LEU A 241 0.82 -20.45 0.40
N GLU A 242 0.67 -21.28 -0.62
CA GLU A 242 0.48 -22.72 -0.50
C GLU A 242 1.70 -23.42 0.14
N GLU A 243 1.50 -24.62 0.68
CA GLU A 243 2.60 -25.40 1.26
C GLU A 243 3.69 -25.66 0.22
N GLY A 244 4.93 -25.31 0.56
CA GLY A 244 6.07 -25.33 -0.35
C GLY A 244 6.26 -24.07 -1.21
N GLY A 245 5.27 -23.16 -1.22
CA GLY A 245 5.38 -21.84 -1.84
C GLY A 245 6.45 -20.94 -1.21
N SER A 246 6.83 -19.87 -1.90
CA SER A 246 7.90 -18.96 -1.46
C SER A 246 7.57 -18.30 -0.11
N SER A 247 6.39 -17.70 0.03
CA SER A 247 5.94 -17.07 1.27
C SER A 247 5.77 -18.08 2.42
N HIS A 248 5.19 -19.25 2.14
CA HIS A 248 5.07 -20.32 3.13
C HIS A 248 6.43 -20.81 3.64
N SER A 249 7.36 -21.03 2.73
CA SER A 249 8.73 -21.45 3.07
C SER A 249 9.47 -20.37 3.86
N ASN A 250 9.27 -19.10 3.49
CA ASN A 250 9.91 -17.96 4.13
C ASN A 250 9.40 -17.74 5.56
N ILE A 251 8.10 -17.87 5.82
CA ILE A 251 7.59 -17.76 7.19
C ILE A 251 8.11 -18.91 8.08
N THR A 252 8.25 -20.12 7.53
CA THR A 252 8.83 -21.27 8.24
C THR A 252 10.30 -21.01 8.62
N LYS A 253 11.10 -20.53 7.67
CA LYS A 253 12.51 -20.15 7.91
C LYS A 253 12.62 -19.03 8.95
N PHE A 254 11.78 -18.01 8.83
CA PHE A 254 11.75 -16.92 9.80
C PHE A 254 11.47 -17.44 11.24
N ILE A 255 10.48 -18.31 11.41
CA ILE A 255 10.17 -18.90 12.73
C ILE A 255 11.36 -19.70 13.25
N GLN A 256 12.01 -20.51 12.41
CA GLN A 256 13.20 -21.27 12.79
C GLN A 256 14.33 -20.34 13.25
N ASP A 257 14.61 -19.28 12.50
CA ASP A 257 15.66 -18.30 12.83
C ASP A 257 15.38 -17.60 14.16
N VAL A 258 14.12 -17.20 14.41
CA VAL A 258 13.70 -16.63 15.70
C VAL A 258 13.87 -17.64 16.84
N MET A 259 13.48 -18.90 16.63
CA MET A 259 13.64 -19.95 17.64
C MET A 259 15.12 -20.22 17.96
N HIS A 260 16.00 -20.21 16.95
CA HIS A 260 17.45 -20.34 17.16
C HIS A 260 18.01 -19.18 17.97
N ILE A 261 17.63 -17.95 17.62
CA ILE A 261 17.99 -16.74 18.38
C ILE A 261 17.58 -16.87 19.86
N MET A 262 16.35 -17.29 20.13
CA MET A 262 15.84 -17.42 21.50
C MET A 262 16.63 -18.46 22.31
N LYS A 263 17.01 -19.59 21.69
CA LYS A 263 17.84 -20.63 22.32
C LYS A 263 19.24 -20.11 22.66
N ASP A 264 19.88 -19.40 21.73
CA ASP A 264 21.21 -18.82 21.94
C ASP A 264 21.22 -17.77 23.06
N GLU A 265 20.15 -16.98 23.16
CA GLU A 265 19.99 -16.00 24.25
C GLU A 265 19.77 -16.67 25.60
N GLN A 266 18.99 -17.76 25.67
CA GLN A 266 18.83 -18.56 26.88
C GLN A 266 20.15 -19.23 27.31
N ALA A 267 20.92 -19.77 26.37
CA ALA A 267 22.21 -20.39 26.64
C ALA A 267 23.24 -19.40 27.23
N LYS A 268 23.19 -18.13 26.81
CA LYS A 268 24.03 -17.05 27.36
C LYS A 268 23.64 -16.63 28.78
N GLN A 269 22.41 -16.89 29.22
CA GLN A 269 21.92 -16.56 30.56
C GLN A 269 22.18 -17.66 31.60
N MET A 270 22.58 -18.87 31.19
CA MET A 270 22.96 -19.92 32.14
C MET A 270 24.31 -19.63 32.80
N PRO A 271 24.40 -19.59 34.15
CA PRO A 271 25.67 -19.35 34.83
C PRO A 271 26.61 -20.55 34.62
N CYS A 272 27.77 -20.32 33.99
CA CYS A 272 28.86 -21.29 33.94
C CYS A 272 29.30 -21.66 35.37
N LYS A 273 28.82 -22.78 35.91
CA LYS A 273 29.44 -23.41 37.09
C LYS A 273 30.82 -23.92 36.66
N LYS A 274 31.88 -23.15 36.96
CA LYS A 274 33.26 -23.61 36.80
C LYS A 274 33.49 -24.86 37.67
N VAL A 275 33.63 -26.01 37.03
CA VAL A 275 34.14 -27.23 37.67
C VAL A 275 35.61 -26.99 38.00
N LYS A 276 35.94 -26.90 39.31
CA LYS A 276 37.34 -26.90 39.77
C LYS A 276 37.83 -28.35 39.77
N TRP A 277 38.66 -28.71 38.80
CA TRP A 277 39.51 -29.89 38.91
C TRP A 277 40.64 -29.58 39.90
N LYS A 278 40.66 -30.26 41.05
CA LYS A 278 41.88 -30.38 41.87
C LYS A 278 42.59 -31.65 41.45
N SER A 279 43.64 -31.53 40.63
CA SER A 279 44.64 -32.58 40.49
C SER A 279 45.62 -32.46 41.64
N SER A 280 45.35 -33.19 42.73
CA SER A 280 46.37 -33.49 43.73
C SER A 280 46.85 -34.91 43.46
N LEU A 281 47.93 -35.03 42.68
CA LEU A 281 48.76 -36.22 42.70
C LEU A 281 49.91 -35.93 43.67
N THR A 282 49.89 -36.69 44.75
CA THR A 282 51.00 -36.94 45.70
C THR A 282 52.21 -37.53 45.01
#